data_AF-A0A967HHL9-F1
#
_entry.id   AF-A0A967HHL9-F1
#
_cell.length_a   1.000
_cell.length_b   1.000
_cell.length_c   1.000
_cell.angle_alpha   90.00
_cell.angle_beta   90.00
_cell.angle_gamma   90.00
#
_symmetry.space_group_name_H-M   'P 1'
#
loop_
_entity.id
_entity.type
_entity.pdbx_description
1 polymer ?
#
loop_
_entity_poly.entity_id
_entity_poly.type
_entity_poly.pdbx_seq_one_letter_code
_entity_poly.pdbx_strand_id
1 'polypeptide(L)'
;GLNFRTCLDEATPCGDSDLEYVGQDHGAAVAGLVAAEGGNEKGVIGVCPACRLMLLTLGGGEWPRIHAFLYAAEQGASVVSASWTMDRKTAVEAVIRDVSHTARGGRGLPVVFSVGDDGDLNVCEDEEGSPEKFAGMDEVIAVATSDNDDKRVPGANLGNCLDLLAPGGFEQNPLGVTTTDQVGSEGKNNADDPCARGELADVDYTNCSGGSSASAAIVSGVVG
;
A
#
# COMPACT_ATOMS: atom_id res chain seq x y z
N GLY A 1 0.84 -11.98 -9.95
CA GLY A 1 0.13 -10.70 -10.04
C GLY A 1 -0.29 -10.45 -11.47
N LEU A 2 -1.02 -9.37 -11.72
CA LEU A 2 -1.39 -8.92 -13.05
C LEU A 2 -0.76 -7.56 -13.35
N ASN A 3 -0.34 -7.37 -14.58
CA ASN A 3 0.37 -6.20 -15.05
C ASN A 3 -0.61 -5.21 -15.72
N PHE A 4 -0.75 -4.04 -15.12
CA PHE A 4 -1.52 -2.91 -15.66
C PHE A 4 -0.61 -1.80 -16.21
N ARG A 5 0.72 -2.00 -16.25
CA ARG A 5 1.67 -0.96 -16.72
C ARG A 5 1.51 -0.60 -18.19
N THR A 6 1.14 -1.58 -19.00
CA THR A 6 0.93 -1.44 -20.45
C THR A 6 -0.36 -0.73 -20.79
N CYS A 7 -1.23 -0.45 -19.81
CA CYS A 7 -2.52 0.20 -19.93
C CYS A 7 -2.36 1.72 -20.13
N LEU A 8 -1.80 2.16 -21.27
CA LEU A 8 -1.45 3.56 -21.51
C LEU A 8 -2.68 4.44 -21.86
N ASP A 9 -3.71 3.83 -22.44
CA ASP A 9 -4.97 4.46 -22.84
C ASP A 9 -6.12 3.44 -22.83
N GLU A 10 -7.34 3.91 -23.12
CA GLU A 10 -8.55 3.08 -23.19
C GLU A 10 -8.47 1.97 -24.27
N ALA A 11 -7.67 2.16 -25.32
CA ALA A 11 -7.58 1.22 -26.44
C ALA A 11 -6.52 0.11 -26.20
N THR A 12 -5.66 0.29 -25.20
CA THR A 12 -4.54 -0.62 -24.94
C THR A 12 -4.98 -1.75 -24.01
N PRO A 13 -4.67 -3.03 -24.31
CA PRO A 13 -5.00 -4.14 -23.41
C PRO A 13 -4.34 -3.97 -22.02
N CYS A 14 -5.07 -4.36 -20.98
CA CYS A 14 -4.65 -4.22 -19.58
C CYS A 14 -4.78 -5.56 -18.84
N GLY A 15 -3.91 -5.81 -17.85
CA GLY A 15 -4.05 -6.94 -16.92
C GLY A 15 -3.54 -8.28 -17.45
N ASP A 16 -2.35 -8.31 -18.07
CA ASP A 16 -1.69 -9.57 -18.44
C ASP A 16 -0.94 -10.20 -17.24
N SER A 17 -0.51 -11.45 -17.38
CA SER A 17 0.26 -12.15 -16.33
C SER A 17 1.78 -12.04 -16.51
N ASP A 18 2.25 -11.18 -17.41
CA ASP A 18 3.67 -11.02 -17.75
C ASP A 18 4.33 -10.00 -16.82
N LEU A 19 4.93 -10.52 -15.75
CA LEU A 19 5.61 -9.72 -14.72
C LEU A 19 7.12 -9.68 -15.00
N GLU A 20 7.55 -9.08 -16.11
CA GLU A 20 8.97 -8.77 -16.33
C GLU A 20 9.35 -7.48 -15.58
N TYR A 21 9.70 -7.57 -14.28
CA TYR A 21 10.30 -6.43 -13.57
C TYR A 21 11.10 -6.79 -12.32
N VAL A 22 12.27 -6.17 -12.19
CA VAL A 22 13.16 -6.19 -11.01
C VAL A 22 12.85 -4.97 -10.12
N GLY A 23 12.76 -5.14 -8.80
CA GLY A 23 12.39 -4.06 -7.85
C GLY A 23 10.92 -4.09 -7.41
N GLN A 24 10.43 -5.29 -7.05
CA GLN A 24 9.10 -5.53 -6.49
C GLN A 24 9.17 -5.78 -4.96
N ASP A 25 10.26 -5.41 -4.32
CA ASP A 25 10.55 -5.63 -2.90
C ASP A 25 9.55 -4.89 -2.01
N HIS A 26 9.19 -3.64 -2.36
CA HIS A 26 8.13 -2.91 -1.67
C HIS A 26 6.78 -3.63 -1.74
N GLY A 27 6.39 -4.12 -2.93
CA GLY A 27 5.15 -4.85 -3.12
C GLY A 27 5.13 -6.19 -2.38
N ALA A 28 6.24 -6.93 -2.37
CA ALA A 28 6.42 -8.16 -1.61
C ALA A 28 6.33 -7.89 -0.10
N ALA A 29 6.96 -6.83 0.38
CA ALA A 29 6.93 -6.40 1.77
C ALA A 29 5.51 -6.04 2.23
N VAL A 30 4.80 -5.22 1.46
CA VAL A 30 3.40 -4.84 1.74
C VAL A 30 2.47 -6.07 1.70
N ALA A 31 2.64 -6.96 0.72
CA ALA A 31 1.87 -8.20 0.61
C ALA A 31 2.07 -9.11 1.84
N GLY A 32 3.31 -9.25 2.32
CA GLY A 32 3.65 -10.01 3.51
C GLY A 32 2.98 -9.49 4.77
N LEU A 33 2.95 -8.16 4.94
CA LEU A 33 2.29 -7.53 6.09
C LEU A 33 0.79 -7.85 6.12
N VAL A 34 0.15 -7.93 4.96
CA VAL A 34 -1.27 -8.31 4.87
C VAL A 34 -1.45 -9.80 5.15
N ALA A 35 -0.77 -10.68 4.41
CA ALA A 35 -1.17 -12.09 4.32
C ALA A 35 0.00 -13.09 4.22
N ALA A 36 1.17 -12.78 4.78
CA ALA A 36 2.20 -13.81 4.94
C ALA A 36 1.64 -15.01 5.74
N GLU A 37 1.91 -16.22 5.25
CA GLU A 37 1.40 -17.45 5.85
C GLU A 37 1.97 -17.62 7.26
N GLY A 38 1.06 -17.81 8.24
CA GLY A 38 1.43 -18.06 9.63
C GLY A 38 1.49 -19.54 9.99
N GLY A 39 2.22 -19.85 11.07
CA GLY A 39 2.24 -21.20 11.66
C GLY A 39 3.02 -22.25 10.85
N ASN A 40 3.85 -21.81 9.90
CA ASN A 40 4.74 -22.65 9.10
C ASN A 40 6.20 -22.65 9.59
N GLU A 41 6.46 -22.07 10.78
CA GLU A 41 7.78 -21.95 11.42
C GLU A 41 8.82 -21.15 10.61
N LYS A 42 8.38 -20.32 9.66
CA LYS A 42 9.27 -19.48 8.84
C LYS A 42 8.97 -18.00 9.06
N GLY A 43 10.03 -17.21 9.14
CA GLY A 43 10.02 -15.74 9.12
C GLY A 43 8.88 -15.07 9.88
N VAL A 44 7.86 -14.63 9.14
CA VAL A 44 6.80 -13.70 9.61
C VAL A 44 5.39 -14.25 9.42
N ILE A 45 4.42 -13.57 10.02
CA ILE A 45 2.98 -13.79 9.82
C ILE A 45 2.33 -12.46 9.43
N GLY A 46 1.43 -12.50 8.44
CA GLY A 46 0.63 -11.34 8.05
C GLY A 46 -0.50 -11.08 9.04
N VAL A 47 -1.11 -9.91 8.98
CA VAL A 47 -2.26 -9.55 9.82
C VAL A 47 -3.47 -10.47 9.54
N CYS A 48 -3.68 -10.84 8.29
CA CYS A 48 -4.69 -11.78 7.83
C CYS A 48 -4.03 -12.95 7.05
N PRO A 49 -3.44 -13.94 7.74
CA PRO A 49 -2.72 -15.04 7.09
C PRO A 49 -3.64 -15.97 6.28
N ALA A 50 -4.96 -15.90 6.49
CA ALA A 50 -5.95 -16.65 5.71
C ALA A 50 -6.52 -15.86 4.52
N CYS A 51 -6.18 -14.58 4.39
CA CYS A 51 -6.61 -13.76 3.26
C CYS A 51 -5.94 -14.22 1.97
N ARG A 52 -6.60 -13.95 0.84
CA ARG A 52 -6.03 -14.15 -0.49
C ARG A 52 -5.61 -12.81 -1.07
N LEU A 53 -4.46 -12.79 -1.72
CA LEU A 53 -3.91 -11.58 -2.32
C LEU A 53 -4.25 -11.49 -3.81
N MET A 54 -4.67 -10.30 -4.22
CA MET A 54 -4.77 -9.91 -5.62
C MET A 54 -3.69 -8.86 -5.89
N LEU A 55 -2.57 -9.30 -6.47
CA LEU A 55 -1.43 -8.42 -6.72
C LEU A 55 -1.58 -7.74 -8.08
N LEU A 56 -1.74 -6.41 -8.09
CA LEU A 56 -1.91 -5.59 -9.29
C LEU A 56 -0.72 -4.65 -9.43
N THR A 57 0.07 -4.81 -10.49
CA THR A 57 1.23 -3.97 -10.78
C THR A 57 0.81 -2.78 -11.63
N LEU A 58 1.07 -1.57 -11.13
CA LEU A 58 0.66 -0.32 -11.78
C LEU A 58 1.80 0.32 -12.57
N GLY A 59 1.43 1.04 -13.63
CA GLY A 59 2.30 1.98 -14.36
C GLY A 59 2.00 3.43 -13.98
N GLY A 60 2.66 4.36 -14.66
CA GLY A 60 2.33 5.78 -14.57
C GLY A 60 1.01 6.13 -15.25
N GLY A 61 0.42 7.28 -14.89
CA GLY A 61 -0.83 7.78 -15.50
C GLY A 61 -2.13 7.25 -14.87
N GLU A 62 -3.26 7.78 -15.33
CA GLU A 62 -4.58 7.47 -14.76
C GLU A 62 -5.13 6.10 -15.19
N TRP A 63 -4.93 5.73 -16.45
CA TRP A 63 -5.51 4.51 -17.03
C TRP A 63 -5.11 3.21 -16.32
N PRO A 64 -3.83 2.95 -15.98
CA PRO A 64 -3.47 1.76 -15.20
C PRO A 64 -4.21 1.68 -13.87
N ARG A 65 -4.41 2.82 -13.20
CA ARG A 65 -5.08 2.91 -11.89
C ARG A 65 -6.58 2.67 -12.02
N ILE A 66 -7.22 3.33 -13.00
CA ILE A 66 -8.64 3.14 -13.32
C ILE A 66 -8.94 1.65 -13.56
N HIS A 67 -8.20 1.03 -14.47
CA HIS A 67 -8.43 -0.36 -14.82
C HIS A 67 -8.12 -1.32 -13.67
N ALA A 68 -7.12 -1.03 -12.83
CA ALA A 68 -6.84 -1.83 -11.65
C ALA A 68 -7.96 -1.77 -10.61
N PHE A 69 -8.55 -0.60 -10.33
CA PHE A 69 -9.70 -0.48 -9.41
C PHE A 69 -10.93 -1.19 -9.95
N LEU A 70 -11.23 -1.01 -11.24
CA LEU A 70 -12.35 -1.71 -11.89
C LEU A 70 -12.15 -3.22 -11.85
N TYR A 71 -10.94 -3.70 -12.16
CA TYR A 71 -10.59 -5.11 -12.08
C TYR A 71 -10.74 -5.65 -10.66
N ALA A 72 -10.22 -4.94 -9.65
CA ALA A 72 -10.34 -5.35 -8.26
C ALA A 72 -11.81 -5.48 -7.82
N ALA A 73 -12.64 -4.51 -8.19
CA ALA A 73 -14.07 -4.52 -7.91
C ALA A 73 -14.80 -5.68 -8.63
N GLU A 74 -14.50 -5.90 -9.92
CA GLU A 74 -15.09 -6.97 -10.73
C GLU A 74 -14.73 -8.37 -10.21
N GLN A 75 -13.47 -8.56 -9.82
CA GLN A 75 -12.99 -9.82 -9.24
C GLN A 75 -13.43 -10.01 -7.78
N GLY A 76 -14.19 -9.07 -7.21
CA GLY A 76 -14.76 -9.20 -5.88
C GLY A 76 -13.73 -9.04 -4.75
N ALA A 77 -12.73 -8.19 -4.93
CA ALA A 77 -11.85 -7.78 -3.84
C ALA A 77 -12.68 -7.31 -2.64
N SER A 78 -12.25 -7.69 -1.43
CA SER A 78 -12.93 -7.27 -0.19
C SER A 78 -12.38 -5.97 0.39
N VAL A 79 -11.15 -5.63 0.03
CA VAL A 79 -10.44 -4.39 0.36
C VAL A 79 -9.37 -4.14 -0.71
N VAL A 80 -9.07 -2.88 -1.00
CA VAL A 80 -7.89 -2.48 -1.78
C VAL A 80 -6.91 -1.74 -0.87
N SER A 81 -5.65 -2.16 -0.87
CA SER A 81 -4.53 -1.46 -0.24
C SER A 81 -3.75 -0.70 -1.29
N ALA A 82 -3.65 0.61 -1.16
CA ALA A 82 -2.96 1.49 -2.10
C ALA A 82 -1.86 2.30 -1.39
N SER A 83 -0.61 1.98 -1.72
CA SER A 83 0.57 2.60 -1.12
C SER A 83 1.22 3.64 -2.04
N TRP A 84 0.41 4.52 -2.60
CA TRP A 84 0.82 5.58 -3.52
C TRP A 84 -0.04 6.82 -3.32
N THR A 85 0.48 7.98 -3.72
CA THR A 85 -0.23 9.25 -3.60
C THR A 85 -0.57 9.79 -4.99
N MET A 86 -1.66 10.57 -5.07
CA MET A 86 -2.08 11.26 -6.28
C MET A 86 -2.98 12.44 -5.91
N ASP A 87 -2.91 13.49 -6.71
CA ASP A 87 -3.79 14.64 -6.58
C ASP A 87 -5.21 14.29 -6.98
N ARG A 88 -6.18 14.94 -6.32
CA ARG A 88 -7.61 14.86 -6.64
C ARG A 88 -7.94 15.54 -7.97
N LYS A 89 -9.21 15.48 -8.36
CA LYS A 89 -9.77 16.05 -9.60
C LYS A 89 -9.29 15.30 -10.86
N THR A 90 -9.19 13.98 -10.74
CA THR A 90 -8.76 13.05 -11.80
C THR A 90 -9.88 12.05 -12.12
N ALA A 91 -9.81 11.33 -13.24
CA ALA A 91 -10.80 10.30 -13.54
C ALA A 91 -10.68 9.10 -12.58
N VAL A 92 -9.51 8.90 -11.98
CA VAL A 92 -9.29 7.88 -10.94
C VAL A 92 -10.15 8.16 -9.69
N GLU A 93 -10.30 9.42 -9.27
CA GLU A 93 -11.17 9.80 -8.14
C GLU A 93 -12.61 9.36 -8.38
N ALA A 94 -13.13 9.59 -9.60
CA ALA A 94 -14.49 9.19 -9.95
C ALA A 94 -14.70 7.67 -9.88
N VAL A 95 -13.69 6.90 -10.30
CA VAL A 95 -13.72 5.43 -10.25
C VAL A 95 -13.63 4.93 -8.82
N ILE A 96 -12.73 5.47 -7.99
CA ILE A 96 -12.64 5.11 -6.56
C ILE A 96 -13.98 5.39 -5.89
N ARG A 97 -14.58 6.55 -6.12
CA ARG A 97 -15.91 6.89 -5.59
C ARG A 97 -16.95 5.87 -6.05
N ASP A 98 -17.02 5.57 -7.34
CA ASP A 98 -18.01 4.62 -7.86
C ASP A 98 -17.88 3.25 -7.21
N VAL A 99 -16.69 2.62 -7.27
CA VAL A 99 -16.50 1.27 -6.71
C VAL A 99 -16.72 1.23 -5.19
N SER A 100 -16.43 2.33 -4.48
CA SER A 100 -16.67 2.44 -3.04
C SER A 100 -18.15 2.47 -2.67
N HIS A 101 -19.06 2.73 -3.62
CA HIS A 101 -20.51 2.69 -3.39
C HIS A 101 -21.19 1.52 -4.12
N THR A 102 -20.71 1.11 -5.29
CA THR A 102 -21.41 0.16 -6.18
C THR A 102 -20.89 -1.27 -6.10
N ALA A 103 -19.61 -1.46 -5.76
CA ALA A 103 -19.00 -2.78 -5.74
C ALA A 103 -19.60 -3.69 -4.64
N ARG A 104 -19.27 -4.99 -4.72
CA ARG A 104 -19.71 -6.01 -3.75
C ARG A 104 -21.24 -6.06 -3.57
N GLY A 105 -21.97 -5.76 -4.63
CA GLY A 105 -23.44 -5.74 -4.66
C GLY A 105 -24.04 -4.52 -3.96
N GLY A 106 -23.43 -3.33 -4.12
CA GLY A 106 -23.88 -2.08 -3.48
C GLY A 106 -23.45 -1.94 -2.01
N ARG A 107 -22.52 -2.78 -1.53
CA ARG A 107 -21.93 -2.64 -0.19
C ARG A 107 -20.69 -1.75 -0.18
N GLY A 108 -20.16 -1.44 -1.36
CA GLY A 108 -18.92 -0.69 -1.51
C GLY A 108 -17.68 -1.55 -1.37
N LEU A 109 -16.63 -1.18 -2.10
CA LEU A 109 -15.27 -1.67 -1.93
C LEU A 109 -14.51 -0.73 -0.99
N PRO A 110 -14.14 -1.17 0.23
CA PRO A 110 -13.23 -0.43 1.09
C PRO A 110 -11.90 -0.18 0.39
N VAL A 111 -11.43 1.06 0.45
CA VAL A 111 -10.14 1.46 -0.13
C VAL A 111 -9.28 2.11 0.95
N VAL A 112 -8.12 1.52 1.21
CA VAL A 112 -7.16 2.00 2.22
C VAL A 112 -5.99 2.64 1.50
N PHE A 113 -5.69 3.90 1.81
CA PHE A 113 -4.53 4.61 1.27
C PHE A 113 -3.52 4.96 2.36
N SER A 114 -2.25 4.80 2.01
CA SER A 114 -1.16 5.46 2.74
C SER A 114 -1.16 6.96 2.43
N VAL A 115 -0.91 7.80 3.43
CA VAL A 115 -0.91 9.26 3.24
C VAL A 115 0.43 9.84 2.77
N GLY A 116 1.46 9.00 2.66
CA GLY A 116 2.81 9.41 2.25
C GLY A 116 3.70 9.81 3.44
N ASP A 117 4.99 9.99 3.13
CA ASP A 117 6.06 10.09 4.13
C ASP A 117 7.07 11.20 3.76
N ASP A 118 6.59 12.31 3.18
CA ASP A 118 7.40 13.43 2.68
C ASP A 118 7.53 14.59 3.70
N GLY A 119 6.96 14.44 4.89
CA GLY A 119 7.00 15.41 5.98
C GLY A 119 5.96 16.54 5.91
N ASP A 120 4.99 16.43 5.00
CA ASP A 120 3.92 17.41 4.86
C ASP A 120 2.93 17.31 6.02
N LEU A 121 2.67 18.43 6.70
CA LEU A 121 1.78 18.47 7.86
C LEU A 121 0.33 18.81 7.51
N ASN A 122 0.04 19.07 6.23
CA ASN A 122 -1.29 19.40 5.75
C ASN A 122 -1.61 18.77 4.37
N VAL A 123 -1.41 17.46 4.20
CA VAL A 123 -1.69 16.76 2.92
C VAL A 123 -3.16 16.77 2.48
N CYS A 124 -4.02 17.25 3.37
CA CYS A 124 -5.46 17.23 3.19
C CYS A 124 -5.97 18.48 2.47
N GLU A 125 -5.16 19.53 2.35
CA GLU A 125 -5.56 20.82 1.80
C GLU A 125 -4.42 21.44 0.99
N ASP A 126 -4.73 21.92 -0.22
CA ASP A 126 -3.81 22.76 -1.00
C ASP A 126 -3.65 24.15 -0.37
N GLU A 127 -2.81 25.01 -0.97
CA GLU A 127 -2.57 26.38 -0.48
C GLU A 127 -3.87 27.22 -0.40
N GLU A 128 -4.91 26.84 -1.15
CA GLU A 128 -6.24 27.45 -1.16
C GLU A 128 -7.26 26.77 -0.21
N GLY A 129 -6.86 25.74 0.54
CA GLY A 129 -7.74 25.03 1.47
C GLY A 129 -8.65 23.98 0.81
N SER A 130 -8.39 23.59 -0.43
CA SER A 130 -9.16 22.56 -1.15
C SER A 130 -8.52 21.19 -1.01
N PRO A 131 -9.29 20.08 -0.96
CA PRO A 131 -8.64 18.80 -0.69
C PRO A 131 -7.75 18.34 -1.83
N GLU A 132 -6.48 18.09 -1.50
CA GLU A 132 -5.40 17.96 -2.48
C GLU A 132 -5.15 16.51 -2.89
N LYS A 133 -5.05 15.57 -1.94
CA LYS A 133 -4.66 14.18 -2.20
C LYS A 133 -5.82 13.18 -2.08
N PHE A 134 -5.69 12.00 -2.70
CA PHE A 134 -6.70 10.92 -2.57
C PHE A 134 -6.93 10.45 -1.14
N ALA A 135 -5.93 10.56 -0.27
CA ALA A 135 -6.11 10.32 1.16
C ALA A 135 -7.17 11.23 1.80
N GLY A 136 -7.50 12.39 1.20
CA GLY A 136 -8.58 13.26 1.66
C GLY A 136 -9.96 12.97 1.07
N MET A 137 -10.14 11.84 0.38
CA MET A 137 -11.46 11.43 -0.12
C MET A 137 -12.29 10.79 1.00
N ASP A 138 -13.57 11.17 1.11
CA ASP A 138 -14.51 10.57 2.08
C ASP A 138 -14.67 9.05 1.91
N GLU A 139 -14.43 8.53 0.70
CA GLU A 139 -14.49 7.09 0.39
C GLU A 139 -13.23 6.30 0.78
N VAL A 140 -12.18 6.97 1.22
CA VAL A 140 -10.87 6.38 1.49
C VAL A 140 -10.60 6.32 2.98
N ILE A 141 -10.06 5.19 3.45
CA ILE A 141 -9.48 5.06 4.78
C ILE A 141 -8.03 5.56 4.71
N ALA A 142 -7.78 6.75 5.22
CA ALA A 142 -6.50 7.44 5.18
C ALA A 142 -5.62 7.05 6.37
N VAL A 143 -4.50 6.39 6.10
CA VAL A 143 -3.63 5.80 7.12
C VAL A 143 -2.27 6.48 7.15
N ALA A 144 -1.98 7.08 8.30
CA ALA A 144 -0.64 7.57 8.65
C ALA A 144 0.14 6.53 9.48
N THR A 145 1.44 6.79 9.68
CA THR A 145 2.35 5.88 10.40
C THR A 145 2.66 6.35 11.82
N SER A 146 2.77 5.38 12.72
CA SER A 146 3.28 5.51 14.08
C SER A 146 4.46 4.58 14.31
N ASP A 147 5.28 4.89 15.31
CA ASP A 147 6.40 4.06 15.72
C ASP A 147 6.03 3.08 16.85
N ASN A 148 7.03 2.30 17.27
CA ASN A 148 6.93 1.32 18.35
C ASN A 148 6.77 1.93 19.76
N ASP A 149 6.74 3.26 19.89
CA ASP A 149 6.49 4.00 21.13
C ASP A 149 5.12 4.72 21.08
N ASP A 150 4.25 4.36 20.13
CA ASP A 150 2.98 5.05 19.82
C ASP A 150 3.17 6.55 19.53
N LYS A 151 4.33 6.93 19.00
CA LYS A 151 4.61 8.31 18.60
C LYS A 151 4.52 8.47 17.11
N ARG A 152 4.27 9.72 16.72
CA ARG A 152 4.40 10.15 15.35
C ARG A 152 5.85 9.98 14.90
N VAL A 153 6.02 9.41 13.71
CA VAL A 153 7.33 9.26 13.07
C VAL A 153 7.72 10.57 12.35
N PRO A 154 8.94 11.10 12.54
CA PRO A 154 9.43 12.24 11.76
C PRO A 154 9.45 11.92 10.26
N GLY A 155 8.83 12.76 9.42
CA GLY A 155 8.66 12.49 7.99
C GLY A 155 7.29 11.94 7.63
N ALA A 156 6.53 11.37 8.57
CA ALA A 156 5.15 10.97 8.31
C ALA A 156 4.29 12.18 7.93
N ASN A 157 3.54 12.07 6.82
CA ASN A 157 2.58 13.10 6.45
C ASN A 157 1.40 13.15 7.42
N LEU A 158 0.82 14.34 7.60
CA LEU A 158 -0.34 14.61 8.46
C LEU A 158 -1.36 15.51 7.78
N GLY A 159 -2.57 15.52 8.34
CA GLY A 159 -3.60 16.51 8.07
C GLY A 159 -4.90 16.14 8.78
N ASN A 160 -5.94 16.97 8.61
CA ASN A 160 -7.24 16.81 9.26
C ASN A 160 -8.13 15.71 8.63
N CYS A 161 -7.77 15.22 7.44
CA CYS A 161 -8.44 14.14 6.72
C CYS A 161 -7.92 12.73 7.07
N LEU A 162 -6.95 12.62 7.99
CA LEU A 162 -6.48 11.31 8.44
C LEU A 162 -7.55 10.61 9.29
N ASP A 163 -7.81 9.34 9.00
CA ASP A 163 -8.72 8.54 9.83
C ASP A 163 -8.02 7.94 11.03
N LEU A 164 -6.81 7.41 10.83
CA LEU A 164 -6.06 6.70 11.87
C LEU A 164 -4.55 6.62 11.61
N LEU A 165 -3.82 6.30 12.67
CA LEU A 165 -2.43 5.88 12.61
C LEU A 165 -2.34 4.37 12.83
N ALA A 166 -1.43 3.71 12.12
CA ALA A 166 -1.09 2.31 12.38
C ALA A 166 0.43 2.14 12.51
N PRO A 167 0.91 1.00 13.05
CA PRO A 167 2.35 0.75 13.15
C PRO A 167 2.99 0.69 11.76
N GLY A 168 4.07 1.43 11.58
CA GLY A 168 4.85 1.41 10.34
C GLY A 168 6.29 1.86 10.53
N GLY A 169 6.53 2.82 11.43
CA GLY A 169 7.86 3.37 11.70
C GLY A 169 8.60 3.78 10.41
N PHE A 170 9.93 3.67 10.43
CA PHE A 170 10.78 3.74 9.24
C PHE A 170 11.96 2.77 9.38
N GLU A 171 12.54 2.40 8.25
CA GLU A 171 13.59 1.38 8.13
C GLU A 171 14.80 1.66 9.05
N GLN A 172 15.18 2.93 9.18
CA GLN A 172 16.44 3.37 9.81
C GLN A 172 16.27 3.83 11.26
N ASN A 173 15.15 4.49 11.58
CA ASN A 173 14.85 5.05 12.90
C ASN A 173 13.37 5.43 12.97
N PRO A 174 12.59 5.01 13.97
CA PRO A 174 12.97 4.23 15.16
C PRO A 174 13.03 2.72 14.98
N LEU A 175 12.02 2.10 14.37
CA LEU A 175 12.01 0.68 13.99
C LEU A 175 11.12 0.50 12.75
N GLY A 176 11.60 -0.27 11.78
CA GLY A 176 10.77 -0.74 10.68
C GLY A 176 9.85 -1.88 11.11
N VAL A 177 9.07 -2.39 10.16
CA VAL A 177 8.22 -3.55 10.31
C VAL A 177 8.85 -4.75 9.62
N THR A 178 8.97 -5.86 10.33
CA THR A 178 9.47 -7.11 9.78
C THR A 178 8.43 -7.76 8.87
N THR A 179 8.81 -8.12 7.64
CA THR A 179 7.90 -8.72 6.66
C THR A 179 8.65 -9.61 5.67
N THR A 180 7.92 -10.24 4.73
CA THR A 180 8.51 -10.98 3.60
C THR A 180 9.23 -10.02 2.66
N ASP A 181 10.21 -10.54 1.95
CA ASP A 181 10.94 -9.83 0.91
C ASP A 181 10.87 -10.60 -0.41
N GLN A 182 11.45 -10.06 -1.47
CA GLN A 182 11.71 -10.85 -2.67
C GLN A 182 12.66 -12.00 -2.33
N VAL A 183 12.38 -13.18 -2.88
CA VAL A 183 13.20 -14.37 -2.66
C VAL A 183 14.58 -14.19 -3.27
N GLY A 184 15.61 -14.54 -2.50
CA GLY A 184 17.01 -14.45 -2.93
C GLY A 184 17.62 -13.05 -2.76
N SER A 185 18.51 -12.66 -3.68
CA SER A 185 19.34 -11.44 -3.53
C SER A 185 18.74 -10.17 -4.11
N GLU A 186 17.53 -10.24 -4.68
CA GLU A 186 16.86 -9.11 -5.34
C GLU A 186 15.95 -8.31 -4.40
N GLY A 187 15.85 -8.74 -3.14
CA GLY A 187 15.13 -8.06 -2.07
C GLY A 187 15.92 -6.93 -1.40
N LYS A 188 15.28 -6.24 -0.46
CA LYS A 188 15.91 -5.25 0.43
C LYS A 188 16.93 -5.87 1.38
N ASN A 189 16.72 -7.12 1.80
CA ASN A 189 17.67 -7.85 2.62
C ASN A 189 18.87 -8.31 1.78
N ASN A 190 19.63 -7.32 1.34
CA ASN A 190 20.98 -7.41 0.86
C ASN A 190 21.83 -6.60 1.86
N ALA A 191 23.05 -7.05 2.14
CA ALA A 191 23.78 -6.70 3.37
C ALA A 191 24.18 -5.21 3.56
N ASP A 192 23.73 -4.31 2.69
CA ASP A 192 24.10 -2.89 2.65
C ASP A 192 23.03 -1.94 3.24
N ASP A 193 21.85 -2.44 3.63
CA ASP A 193 20.75 -1.57 4.08
C ASP A 193 20.87 -1.12 5.57
N PRO A 194 20.74 0.19 5.88
CA PRO A 194 21.05 0.76 7.20
C PRO A 194 19.90 0.63 8.21
N CYS A 195 19.39 -0.58 8.42
CA CYS A 195 18.17 -0.78 9.20
C CYS A 195 18.41 -0.70 10.70
N ALA A 196 17.43 -0.18 11.43
CA ALA A 196 17.55 0.12 12.86
C ALA A 196 17.98 -1.09 13.73
N ARG A 197 17.60 -2.31 13.33
CA ARG A 197 17.95 -3.57 14.01
C ARG A 197 18.90 -4.47 13.22
N GLY A 198 19.41 -3.99 12.09
CA GLY A 198 20.06 -4.82 11.09
C GLY A 198 19.08 -5.81 10.44
N GLU A 199 19.56 -6.46 9.39
CA GLU A 199 18.75 -7.39 8.61
C GLU A 199 18.69 -8.81 9.19
N LEU A 200 17.73 -9.59 8.70
CA LEU A 200 17.54 -10.99 9.08
C LEU A 200 18.55 -11.90 8.39
N ALA A 201 18.84 -13.05 9.01
CA ALA A 201 19.74 -14.05 8.42
C ALA A 201 19.15 -14.74 7.18
N ASP A 202 17.82 -14.82 7.11
CA ASP A 202 17.08 -15.32 5.96
C ASP A 202 16.74 -14.13 5.06
N VAL A 203 17.30 -14.13 3.86
CA VAL A 203 17.21 -13.01 2.88
C VAL A 203 15.82 -12.87 2.26
N ASP A 204 14.96 -13.88 2.43
CA ASP A 204 13.57 -13.84 1.95
C ASP A 204 12.65 -13.01 2.88
N TYR A 205 13.23 -12.38 3.92
CA TYR A 205 12.53 -11.53 4.89
C TYR A 205 13.37 -10.30 5.21
N THR A 206 12.71 -9.18 5.49
CA THR A 206 13.39 -7.91 5.80
C THR A 206 12.86 -7.28 7.09
N ASN A 207 13.75 -6.67 7.87
CA ASN A 207 13.39 -5.75 8.96
C ASN A 207 13.17 -4.31 8.48
N CYS A 208 13.37 -4.06 7.19
CA CYS A 208 13.56 -2.76 6.57
C CYS A 208 12.37 -2.42 5.65
N SER A 209 11.17 -2.69 6.16
CA SER A 209 9.95 -2.13 5.61
C SER A 209 9.40 -1.09 6.58
N GLY A 210 8.62 -0.13 6.09
CA GLY A 210 8.03 0.86 6.97
C GLY A 210 7.23 1.94 6.25
N GLY A 211 7.08 3.07 6.94
CA GLY A 211 6.30 4.21 6.48
C GLY A 211 4.79 3.96 6.49
N SER A 212 4.07 4.95 5.96
CA SER A 212 2.62 4.91 5.76
C SER A 212 2.19 3.75 4.84
N SER A 213 3.07 3.28 3.95
CA SER A 213 2.84 2.10 3.11
C SER A 213 2.62 0.83 3.93
N ALA A 214 3.52 0.55 4.88
CA ALA A 214 3.39 -0.58 5.80
C ALA A 214 2.14 -0.46 6.68
N SER A 215 1.85 0.76 7.13
CA SER A 215 0.67 1.07 7.95
C SER A 215 -0.62 0.77 7.21
N ALA A 216 -0.76 1.22 5.96
CA ALA A 216 -1.92 0.94 5.11
C ALA A 216 -2.10 -0.57 4.84
N ALA A 217 -1.00 -1.30 4.68
CA ALA A 217 -1.00 -2.75 4.53
C ALA A 217 -1.57 -3.45 5.77
N ILE A 218 -1.06 -3.09 6.95
CA ILE A 218 -1.51 -3.64 8.23
C ILE A 218 -3.01 -3.39 8.42
N VAL A 219 -3.46 -2.16 8.17
CA VAL A 219 -4.88 -1.79 8.26
C VAL A 219 -5.73 -2.58 7.28
N SER A 220 -5.26 -2.74 6.03
CA SER A 220 -5.95 -3.55 5.03
C SER A 220 -6.11 -4.99 5.46
N GLY A 221 -5.12 -5.56 6.16
CA GLY A 221 -5.22 -6.89 6.75
C GLY A 221 -6.23 -6.98 7.90
N VAL A 222 -6.49 -5.90 8.64
CA VAL A 222 -7.57 -5.87 9.66
C VAL A 222 -8.95 -5.77 9.01
N VAL A 223 -9.06 -5.04 7.89
CA VAL A 223 -10.33 -4.80 7.18
C VAL A 223 -10.79 -6.02 6.37
N GLY A 224 -9.85 -6.78 5.80
CA GLY A 224 -10.11 -7.93 4.92
C GLY A 224 -10.68 -9.16 5.64
#